data_AF-A0A2S0JGI8-F1
#
_entry.id   AF-A0A2S0JGI8-F1
#
_cell.length_a   1.000
_cell.length_b   1.000
_cell.length_c   1.000
_cell.angle_alpha   90.00
_cell.angle_beta   90.00
_cell.angle_gamma   90.00
#
_symmetry.space_group_name_H-M   'P 1'
#
loop_
_entity.id
_entity.type
_entity.pdbx_description
1 polymer ?
#
loop_
_entity_poly.entity_id
_entity_poly.type
_entity_poly.pdbx_seq_one_letter_code
_entity_poly.pdbx_strand_id
1 'polypeptide(L)'
;MAIYLCESEATATRFYLCESEATATRFYLCESEATATWFYLCESEATATWFYLCESEATATWFYLCESEATATWFYLCESEATATWFYLCESEATATWFYLCESEATATTTHD
;
A
#
# COMPACT_ATOMS: atom_id res chain seq x y z
N MET A 1 18.48 3.02 -14.49
CA MET A 1 18.84 1.60 -14.71
C MET A 1 17.67 0.72 -14.27
N ALA A 2 17.40 -0.38 -14.98
CA ALA A 2 16.40 -1.37 -14.57
C ALA A 2 17.12 -2.65 -14.13
N ILE A 3 16.66 -3.24 -13.02
CA ILE A 3 17.14 -4.51 -12.49
C ILE A 3 15.99 -5.51 -12.58
N TYR A 4 16.27 -6.70 -13.12
CA TYR A 4 15.24 -7.72 -13.32
C TYR A 4 15.07 -8.62 -12.10
N LEU A 5 16.19 -9.02 -11.49
CA LEU A 5 16.24 -9.82 -10.26
C LEU A 5 17.28 -9.19 -9.35
N CYS A 6 16.96 -9.07 -8.07
CA CYS A 6 17.85 -8.53 -7.06
C CYS A 6 17.74 -9.34 -5.75
N GLU A 7 18.82 -10.03 -5.41
CA GLU A 7 18.93 -10.89 -4.21
C GLU A 7 19.64 -10.17 -3.04
N SER A 8 20.00 -8.90 -3.22
CA SER A 8 20.70 -8.08 -2.21
C SER A 8 20.17 -6.65 -2.21
N GLU A 9 20.58 -5.86 -1.22
CA GLU A 9 20.24 -4.45 -1.14
C GLU A 9 20.62 -3.69 -2.41
N ALA A 10 19.69 -2.91 -2.98
CA ALA A 10 19.96 -2.17 -4.21
C ALA A 10 19.09 -0.92 -4.40
N THR A 11 19.60 -0.02 -5.25
CA THR A 11 18.86 1.14 -5.75
C THR A 11 18.83 1.15 -7.27
N ALA A 12 17.64 1.31 -7.85
CA ALA A 12 17.47 1.36 -9.30
C ALA A 12 16.37 2.35 -9.70
N THR A 13 16.23 2.60 -11.00
CA THR A 13 15.05 3.30 -11.51
C THR A 13 13.84 2.38 -11.53
N ARG A 14 14.07 1.08 -11.74
CA ARG A 14 13.02 0.06 -11.87
C ARG A 14 13.52 -1.30 -11.35
N PHE A 15 12.72 -1.96 -10.52
CA PHE A 15 12.89 -3.38 -10.16
C PHE A 15 11.71 -4.19 -10.66
N TYR A 16 11.97 -5.34 -11.29
CA TYR A 16 10.93 -6.30 -11.61
C TYR A 16 10.66 -7.27 -10.46
N LEU A 17 11.73 -7.84 -9.87
CA LEU A 17 11.67 -8.70 -8.69
C LEU A 17 12.84 -8.36 -7.75
N CYS A 18 12.56 -8.29 -6.45
CA CYS A 18 13.58 -8.15 -5.40
C CYS A 18 13.21 -8.96 -4.15
N GLU A 19 14.14 -9.78 -3.70
CA GLU A 19 14.02 -10.64 -2.52
C GLU A 19 14.63 -9.99 -1.25
N SER A 20 15.09 -8.73 -1.35
CA SER A 20 15.81 -8.00 -0.31
C SER A 20 15.41 -6.52 -0.31
N GLU A 21 16.07 -5.70 0.52
CA GLU A 21 15.70 -4.29 0.66
C GLU A 21 16.02 -3.50 -0.61
N ALA A 22 15.07 -2.70 -1.09
CA ALA A 22 15.33 -1.94 -2.30
C ALA A 22 14.57 -0.62 -2.41
N THR A 23 15.22 0.32 -3.11
CA THR A 23 14.64 1.63 -3.42
C THR A 23 14.58 1.88 -4.92
N ALA A 24 13.40 2.24 -5.43
CA ALA A 24 13.27 2.59 -6.85
C ALA A 24 12.18 3.62 -7.17
N THR A 25 12.21 4.16 -8.40
CA THR A 25 11.06 4.95 -8.89
C THR A 25 9.86 4.04 -9.18
N ARG A 26 10.10 2.81 -9.69
CA ARG A 26 9.06 1.83 -9.99
C ARG A 26 9.44 0.44 -9.48
N PHE A 27 8.53 -0.19 -8.75
CA PHE A 27 8.66 -1.55 -8.24
C PHE A 27 7.51 -2.40 -8.75
N TYR A 28 7.81 -3.57 -9.32
CA TYR A 28 6.77 -4.53 -9.74
C TYR A 28 6.48 -5.57 -8.65
N LEU A 29 7.50 -6.26 -8.13
CA LEU A 29 7.35 -7.26 -7.07
C LEU A 29 8.50 -7.18 -6.05
N CYS A 30 8.17 -7.11 -4.77
CA CYS A 30 9.14 -7.26 -3.67
C CYS A 30 8.62 -8.22 -2.60
N GLU A 31 9.46 -9.18 -2.21
CA GLU A 31 9.16 -10.15 -1.15
C GLU A 31 9.58 -9.65 0.25
N SER A 32 10.35 -8.57 0.31
CA SER A 32 10.91 -8.01 1.55
C SER A 32 10.55 -6.51 1.66
N GLU A 33 11.45 -5.68 2.19
CA GLU A 33 11.20 -4.25 2.38
C GLU A 33 11.51 -3.43 1.13
N ALA A 34 10.62 -2.54 0.72
CA ALA A 34 10.95 -1.63 -0.37
C ALA A 34 10.28 -0.27 -0.32
N THR A 35 10.98 0.72 -0.89
CA THR A 35 10.47 2.08 -1.05
C THR A 35 10.39 2.45 -2.52
N ALA A 36 9.23 2.93 -2.98
CA ALA A 36 9.10 3.39 -4.36
C ALA A 36 8.17 4.57 -4.58
N THR A 37 8.31 5.27 -5.72
CA THR A 37 7.25 6.21 -6.13
C THR A 37 6.00 5.47 -6.60
N TRP A 38 6.19 4.39 -7.37
CA TRP A 38 5.13 3.51 -7.85
C TRP A 38 5.44 2.07 -7.47
N PHE A 39 4.51 1.44 -6.78
CA PHE A 39 4.65 0.07 -6.29
C PHE A 39 3.46 -0.77 -6.74
N TYR A 40 3.73 -1.91 -7.37
CA TYR A 40 2.68 -2.78 -7.87
C TYR A 40 2.30 -3.89 -6.87
N LEU A 41 3.24 -4.72 -6.43
CA LEU A 41 2.97 -5.82 -5.51
C LEU A 41 4.06 -5.99 -4.44
N CYS A 42 3.70 -5.96 -3.15
CA CYS A 42 4.60 -6.28 -2.04
C CYS A 42 3.98 -7.34 -1.13
N GLU A 43 4.77 -8.37 -0.80
CA GLU A 43 4.37 -9.43 0.13
C GLU A 43 4.62 -9.07 1.60
N SER A 44 5.64 -8.23 1.87
CA SER A 44 6.04 -7.85 3.24
C SER A 44 5.77 -6.36 3.52
N GLU A 45 6.81 -5.53 3.62
CA GLU A 45 6.68 -4.13 4.03
C GLU A 45 7.05 -3.18 2.88
N ALA A 46 6.20 -2.20 2.59
CA ALA A 46 6.59 -1.20 1.61
C ALA A 46 5.99 0.20 1.81
N THR A 47 6.77 1.19 1.37
CA THR A 47 6.34 2.59 1.37
C THR A 47 6.30 3.12 -0.07
N ALA A 48 5.17 3.73 -0.46
CA ALA A 48 5.09 4.34 -1.79
C ALA A 48 4.29 5.63 -1.90
N THR A 49 4.46 6.37 -3.00
CA THR A 49 3.49 7.42 -3.33
C THR A 49 2.20 6.80 -3.87
N TRP A 50 2.34 5.83 -4.78
CA TRP A 50 1.26 5.07 -5.39
C TRP A 50 1.48 3.59 -5.18
N PHE A 51 0.51 2.93 -4.55
CA PHE A 51 0.58 1.52 -4.19
C PHE A 51 -0.63 0.77 -4.74
N TYR A 52 -0.39 -0.32 -5.45
CA TYR A 52 -1.47 -1.11 -6.04
C TYR A 52 -1.93 -2.26 -5.14
N LEU A 53 -1.07 -3.22 -4.79
CA LEU A 53 -1.44 -4.38 -3.97
C LEU A 53 -0.41 -4.70 -2.89
N CYS A 54 -0.81 -4.74 -1.62
CA CYS A 54 0.04 -5.23 -0.52
C CYS A 54 -0.66 -6.35 0.26
N GLU A 55 0.07 -7.43 0.50
CA GLU A 55 -0.42 -8.57 1.28
C GLU A 55 -0.24 -8.35 2.80
N SER A 56 0.85 -7.70 3.24
CA SER A 56 1.15 -7.47 4.66
C SER A 56 1.02 -6.00 5.07
N GLU A 57 2.10 -5.23 5.12
CA GLU A 57 2.10 -3.88 5.68
C GLU A 57 2.55 -2.83 4.66
N ALA A 58 1.76 -1.77 4.48
CA ALA A 58 2.21 -0.69 3.61
C ALA A 58 1.69 0.70 3.95
N THR A 59 2.51 1.70 3.61
CA THR A 59 2.16 3.11 3.73
C THR A 59 2.19 3.77 2.36
N ALA A 60 1.11 4.48 1.99
CA ALA A 60 1.09 5.21 0.73
C ALA A 60 0.39 6.56 0.76
N THR A 61 0.61 7.41 -0.25
CA THR A 61 -0.30 8.55 -0.46
C THR A 61 -1.61 8.06 -1.10
N TRP A 62 -1.49 7.20 -2.12
CA TRP A 62 -2.60 6.57 -2.83
C TRP A 62 -2.46 5.06 -2.76
N PHE A 63 -3.48 4.39 -2.23
CA PHE A 63 -3.49 2.96 -2.02
C PHE A 63 -4.71 2.34 -2.68
N TYR A 64 -4.50 1.32 -3.51
CA TYR A 64 -5.59 0.64 -4.21
C TYR A 64 -6.16 -0.54 -3.42
N LEU A 65 -5.36 -1.58 -3.10
CA LEU A 65 -5.85 -2.78 -2.43
C LEU A 65 -4.87 -3.31 -1.38
N CYS A 66 -5.30 -3.44 -0.12
CA CYS A 66 -4.52 -4.09 0.95
C CYS A 66 -5.31 -5.23 1.59
N GLU A 67 -4.64 -6.37 1.75
CA GLU A 67 -5.22 -7.56 2.39
C GLU A 67 -5.07 -7.52 3.93
N SER A 68 -3.98 -6.96 4.46
CA SER A 68 -3.72 -6.87 5.91
C SER A 68 -3.75 -5.44 6.45
N GLU A 69 -2.61 -4.79 6.64
CA GLU A 69 -2.54 -3.49 7.32
C GLU A 69 -2.00 -2.38 6.41
N ALA A 70 -2.74 -1.27 6.31
CA ALA A 70 -2.21 -0.14 5.53
C ALA A 70 -2.66 1.25 6.00
N THR A 71 -1.78 2.21 5.77
CA THR A 71 -2.04 3.63 6.02
C THR A 71 -1.96 4.42 4.72
N ALA A 72 -2.98 5.23 4.43
CA ALA A 72 -2.96 6.09 3.25
C ALA A 72 -3.58 7.48 3.42
N THR A 73 -3.32 8.39 2.48
CA THR A 73 -4.18 9.59 2.37
C THR A 73 -5.48 9.23 1.67
N TRP A 74 -5.38 8.52 0.55
CA TRP A 74 -6.49 8.01 -0.24
C TRP A 74 -6.41 6.50 -0.34
N PHE A 75 -7.47 5.83 0.10
CA PHE A 75 -7.56 4.38 0.14
C PHE A 75 -8.78 3.91 -0.65
N TYR A 76 -8.57 2.98 -1.57
CA TYR A 76 -9.67 2.43 -2.37
C TYR A 76 -10.34 1.21 -1.71
N LEU A 77 -9.62 0.12 -1.46
CA LEU A 77 -10.19 -1.11 -0.89
C LEU A 77 -9.27 -1.77 0.15
N CYS A 78 -9.76 -2.01 1.37
CA CYS A 78 -9.04 -2.82 2.36
C CYS A 78 -9.93 -3.95 2.89
N GLU A 79 -9.34 -5.14 2.97
CA GLU A 79 -9.99 -6.36 3.47
C GLU A 79 -9.86 -6.52 5.00
N SER A 80 -8.80 -5.98 5.62
CA SER A 80 -8.56 -6.09 7.06
C SER A 80 -8.49 -4.71 7.76
N GLU A 81 -7.31 -4.19 8.09
CA GLU A 81 -7.17 -2.99 8.92
C GLU A 81 -6.56 -1.83 8.13
N ALA A 82 -7.22 -0.67 8.11
CA ALA A 82 -6.64 0.48 7.45
C ALA A 82 -6.98 1.84 8.05
N THR A 83 -6.03 2.75 7.93
CA THR A 83 -6.21 4.15 8.31
C THR A 83 -6.08 5.04 7.08
N ALA A 84 -7.08 5.91 6.84
CA ALA A 84 -7.00 6.85 5.73
C ALA A 84 -7.57 8.24 6.03
N THR A 85 -7.22 9.25 5.23
CA THR A 85 -8.02 10.50 5.24
C THR A 85 -9.33 10.29 4.48
N TRP A 86 -9.25 9.65 3.31
CA TRP A 86 -10.37 9.31 2.45
C TRP A 86 -10.36 7.81 2.16
N PHE A 87 -11.46 7.15 2.46
CA PHE A 87 -11.66 5.73 2.22
C PHE A 87 -12.82 5.50 1.27
N TYR A 88 -12.63 4.68 0.23
CA TYR A 88 -13.71 4.35 -0.70
C TYR A 88 -14.52 3.14 -0.22
N LEU A 89 -13.89 1.99 0.00
CA LEU A 89 -14.56 0.75 0.44
C LEU A 89 -13.72 0.03 1.50
N CYS A 90 -14.27 -0.21 2.68
CA CYS A 90 -13.64 -1.06 3.69
C CYS A 90 -14.56 -2.22 4.07
N GLU A 91 -14.02 -3.44 4.04
CA GLU A 91 -14.75 -4.67 4.40
C GLU A 91 -14.69 -4.99 5.90
N SER A 92 -13.66 -4.52 6.61
CA SER A 92 -13.43 -4.80 8.04
C SER A 92 -13.22 -3.54 8.87
N GLU A 93 -12.09 -3.37 9.56
CA GLU A 93 -11.85 -2.27 10.50
C GLU A 93 -11.11 -1.12 9.82
N ALA A 94 -11.73 0.07 9.81
CA ALA A 94 -11.04 1.24 9.30
C ALA A 94 -11.30 2.51 10.11
N THR A 95 -10.26 3.34 10.12
CA THR A 95 -10.32 4.70 10.65
C THR A 95 -10.14 5.67 9.51
N ALA A 96 -11.12 6.56 9.30
CA ALA A 96 -10.94 7.63 8.34
C ALA A 96 -11.62 8.94 8.70
N THR A 97 -11.16 10.03 8.08
CA THR A 97 -11.91 11.28 8.14
C THR A 97 -13.20 11.15 7.34
N TRP A 98 -13.14 10.49 6.17
CA TRP A 98 -14.25 10.30 5.24
C TRP A 98 -14.32 8.86 4.72
N PHE A 99 -15.52 8.29 4.67
CA PHE A 99 -15.83 7.01 4.03
C PHE A 99 -16.85 7.21 2.91
N TYR A 100 -16.71 6.49 1.80
CA TYR A 100 -17.76 6.35 0.80
C TYR A 100 -18.67 5.14 1.11
N LEU A 101 -18.08 3.98 1.40
CA LEU A 101 -18.79 2.79 1.85
C LEU A 101 -17.94 2.03 2.87
N CYS A 102 -18.58 1.55 3.94
CA CYS A 102 -17.96 0.62 4.87
C CYS A 102 -18.98 -0.46 5.23
N GLU A 103 -18.60 -1.72 5.10
CA GLU A 103 -19.47 -2.86 5.40
C GLU A 103 -19.44 -3.25 6.90
N SER A 104 -18.47 -2.73 7.66
CA SER A 104 -18.15 -3.14 9.04
C SER A 104 -17.89 -1.95 9.98
N GLU A 105 -17.16 -2.16 11.09
CA GLU A 105 -16.90 -1.15 12.11
C GLU A 105 -15.94 -0.05 11.59
N ALA A 106 -16.51 1.08 11.17
CA ALA A 106 -15.75 2.28 10.83
C ALA A 106 -15.80 3.33 11.93
N THR A 107 -14.64 3.91 12.24
CA THR A 107 -14.56 5.14 13.03
C THR A 107 -14.33 6.33 12.11
N ALA A 108 -15.36 7.16 11.96
CA ALA A 108 -15.31 8.38 11.17
C ALA A 108 -15.20 9.61 12.07
N THR A 109 -14.23 10.49 11.80
CA THR A 109 -14.14 11.78 12.53
C THR A 109 -15.12 12.83 11.98
N THR A 110 -15.54 12.69 10.71
CA THR A 110 -16.59 13.52 10.09
C THR A 110 -17.36 12.70 9.06
N THR A 111 -18.46 12.07 9.45
CA THR A 111 -19.42 11.44 8.52
C THR A 111 -20.28 12.51 7.86
N HIS A 112 -20.34 12.53 6.53
CA HIS A 112 -21.45 13.18 5.82
C HIS A 112 -22.23 12.09 5.09
N ASP A 113 -23.45 11.84 5.56
CA ASP A 113 -24.46 11.04 4.86
C ASP A 113 -24.78 11.63 3.47
#